data_AF-A0AAW0ANQ0-F1
#
_entry.id   AF-A0AAW0ANQ0-F1
#
_cell.length_a   1.000
_cell.length_b   1.000
_cell.length_c   1.000
_cell.angle_alpha   90.00
_cell.angle_beta   90.00
_cell.angle_gamma   90.00
#
_symmetry.space_group_name_H-M   'P 1'
#
loop_
_entity.id
_entity.type
_entity.pdbx_description
1 polymer ?
#
loop_
_entity_poly.entity_id
_entity_poly.type
_entity_poly.pdbx_seq_one_letter_code
_entity_poly.pdbx_strand_id
1 'polypeptide(L)'
;MPWAKVRKSKAQRRQENRTKSARHYARHREQISARRKATRDLIATEARSEGAQATLSRKRNERGVSGEAKWNSSANQIGKRYEALQRYTKGPPSVFLDSLCNSYIASLRSTPNLAAPNSLLSAAEATVSDLLSSCYQVENEILQEGVNSEYHQAHGLTKQVKCFLDCILNMEMLDMDPDEDLAKAYHEQRLQFQKKQVQAWLDGTQTIPE
;
A
#
# COMPACT_ATOMS: atom_id res chain seq x y z
N MET A 1 -37.80 32.54 -14.35
CA MET A 1 -38.00 31.62 -13.21
C MET A 1 -37.07 30.42 -13.38
N PRO A 2 -35.98 30.27 -12.59
CA PRO A 2 -35.14 29.09 -12.70
C PRO A 2 -35.81 27.89 -11.98
N TRP A 3 -35.85 26.74 -12.63
CA TRP A 3 -36.40 25.50 -12.07
C TRP A 3 -35.53 25.02 -10.89
N ALA A 4 -36.15 24.86 -9.71
CA ALA A 4 -35.48 24.29 -8.55
C ALA A 4 -35.11 22.82 -8.83
N LYS A 5 -33.82 22.49 -8.83
CA LYS A 5 -33.34 21.10 -8.92
C LYS A 5 -33.71 20.36 -7.63
N VAL A 6 -34.79 19.58 -7.66
CA VAL A 6 -35.19 18.68 -6.57
C VAL A 6 -34.05 17.68 -6.33
N ARG A 7 -33.28 17.86 -5.26
CA ARG A 7 -32.22 16.93 -4.86
C ARG A 7 -32.86 15.70 -4.22
N LYS A 8 -32.79 14.55 -4.92
CA LYS A 8 -33.24 13.25 -4.39
C LYS A 8 -32.43 12.86 -3.15
N SER A 9 -33.10 12.30 -2.15
CA SER A 9 -32.45 11.84 -0.92
C SER A 9 -31.51 10.65 -1.20
N LYS A 10 -30.57 10.39 -0.28
CA LYS A 10 -29.64 9.24 -0.37
C LYS A 10 -30.40 7.90 -0.43
N ALA A 11 -31.52 7.80 0.30
CA ALA A 11 -32.38 6.63 0.30
C ALA A 11 -33.07 6.41 -1.05
N GLN A 12 -33.60 7.48 -1.66
CA GLN A 12 -34.22 7.42 -2.99
C GLN A 12 -33.23 6.99 -4.08
N ARG A 13 -32.00 7.52 -4.06
CA ARG A 13 -30.95 7.11 -5.01
C ARG A 13 -30.59 5.63 -4.90
N ARG A 14 -30.52 5.09 -3.68
CA ARG A 14 -30.24 3.66 -3.46
C ARG A 14 -31.36 2.77 -4.00
N GLN A 15 -32.62 3.14 -3.78
CA GLN A 15 -33.76 2.37 -4.28
C GLN A 15 -33.86 2.41 -5.81
N GLU A 16 -33.58 3.56 -6.42
CA GLU A 16 -33.50 3.69 -7.88
C GLU A 16 -32.36 2.85 -8.48
N ASN A 17 -31.19 2.80 -7.83
CA ASN A 17 -30.10 1.95 -8.31
C ASN A 17 -30.46 0.46 -8.18
N ARG A 18 -31.05 0.03 -7.06
CA ARG A 18 -31.51 -1.36 -6.90
C ARG A 18 -32.50 -1.77 -7.99
N THR A 19 -33.47 -0.92 -8.28
CA THR A 19 -34.47 -1.19 -9.32
C THR A 19 -33.87 -1.14 -10.74
N LYS A 20 -32.95 -0.22 -11.02
CA LYS A 20 -32.20 -0.19 -12.29
C LYS A 20 -31.36 -1.44 -12.48
N SER A 21 -30.59 -1.85 -11.48
CA SER A 21 -29.77 -3.06 -11.53
C SER A 21 -30.64 -4.32 -11.69
N ALA A 22 -31.75 -4.44 -10.96
CA ALA A 22 -32.68 -5.55 -11.12
C ALA A 22 -33.25 -5.65 -12.54
N ARG A 23 -33.63 -4.51 -13.15
CA ARG A 23 -34.11 -4.45 -14.53
C ARG A 23 -33.00 -4.82 -15.54
N HIS A 24 -31.77 -4.36 -15.31
CA HIS A 24 -30.63 -4.72 -16.14
C HIS A 24 -30.36 -6.23 -16.10
N TYR A 25 -30.32 -6.83 -14.91
CA TYR A 25 -30.11 -8.28 -14.77
C TYR A 25 -31.27 -9.08 -15.35
N ALA A 26 -32.51 -8.63 -15.24
CA ALA A 26 -33.65 -9.29 -15.86
C ALA A 26 -33.54 -9.27 -17.41
N ARG A 27 -33.14 -8.15 -18.01
CA ARG A 27 -33.00 -8.00 -19.47
C ARG A 27 -31.82 -8.76 -20.05
N HIS A 28 -30.69 -8.80 -19.34
CA HIS A 28 -29.45 -9.40 -19.85
C HIS A 28 -29.13 -10.75 -19.21
N ARG A 29 -30.09 -11.37 -18.52
CA ARG A 29 -29.90 -12.64 -17.80
C ARG A 29 -29.29 -13.72 -18.70
N GLU A 30 -29.82 -13.86 -19.90
CA GLU A 30 -29.41 -14.87 -20.87
C GLU A 30 -28.00 -14.60 -21.40
N GLN A 31 -27.69 -13.36 -21.81
CA GLN A 31 -26.34 -12.97 -22.23
C GLN A 31 -25.29 -13.16 -21.13
N ILE A 32 -25.64 -12.82 -19.88
CA ILE A 32 -24.75 -13.02 -18.73
C ILE A 32 -24.53 -14.51 -18.49
N SER A 33 -25.58 -15.33 -18.60
CA SER A 33 -25.47 -16.79 -18.43
C SER A 33 -24.69 -17.45 -19.57
N ALA A 34 -24.87 -16.99 -20.80
CA ALA A 34 -24.15 -17.45 -21.99
C ALA A 34 -22.67 -17.10 -21.91
N ARG A 35 -22.33 -15.88 -21.49
CA ARG A 35 -20.93 -15.46 -21.27
C ARG A 35 -20.27 -16.30 -20.18
N ARG A 36 -20.96 -16.56 -19.06
CA ARG A 36 -20.45 -17.44 -17.99
C ARG A 36 -20.26 -18.89 -18.47
N LYS A 37 -21.16 -19.39 -19.32
CA LYS A 37 -21.03 -20.72 -19.94
C LYS A 37 -19.84 -20.77 -20.89
N ALA A 38 -19.68 -19.76 -21.77
CA ALA A 38 -18.54 -19.66 -22.68
C ALA A 38 -17.20 -19.58 -21.93
N THR A 39 -17.12 -18.84 -20.81
CA THR A 39 -15.92 -18.82 -19.96
C THR A 39 -15.65 -20.18 -19.32
N ARG A 40 -16.68 -20.89 -18.84
CA ARG A 40 -16.51 -22.28 -18.34
C ARG A 40 -16.03 -23.23 -19.43
N ASP A 41 -16.57 -23.10 -20.64
CA ASP A 41 -16.24 -23.97 -21.75
C ASP A 41 -14.79 -23.69 -22.22
N LEU A 42 -14.35 -22.44 -22.22
CA LEU A 42 -12.95 -22.04 -22.50
C LEU A 42 -11.98 -22.66 -21.47
N ILE A 43 -12.30 -22.55 -20.18
CA ILE A 43 -11.53 -23.18 -19.09
C ILE A 43 -11.53 -24.72 -19.24
N ALA A 44 -12.64 -25.30 -19.66
CA ALA A 44 -12.73 -26.75 -19.88
C ALA A 44 -11.92 -27.21 -21.11
N THR A 45 -11.75 -26.37 -22.14
CA THR A 45 -10.88 -26.64 -23.27
C THR A 45 -9.40 -26.49 -22.91
N GLU A 46 -9.02 -25.48 -22.12
CA GLU A 46 -7.66 -25.31 -21.57
C GLU A 46 -7.29 -26.50 -20.64
N ALA A 47 -8.23 -26.97 -19.83
CA ALA A 47 -8.05 -28.14 -18.96
C ALA A 47 -7.86 -29.47 -19.74
N ARG A 48 -8.33 -29.58 -20.98
CA ARG A 48 -8.07 -30.77 -21.83
C ARG A 48 -6.66 -30.74 -22.43
N SER A 49 -6.10 -29.57 -22.73
CA SER A 49 -4.69 -29.44 -23.11
C SER A 49 -3.73 -29.67 -21.93
N GLU A 50 -4.15 -29.34 -20.70
CA GLU A 50 -3.39 -29.64 -19.47
C GLU A 50 -3.59 -31.08 -18.96
N GLY A 51 -4.48 -31.86 -19.58
CA GLY A 51 -4.81 -33.25 -19.20
C GLY A 51 -3.63 -34.23 -19.28
N ALA A 52 -2.53 -33.87 -19.95
CA ALA A 52 -1.28 -34.63 -19.91
C ALA A 52 -0.43 -34.37 -18.65
N GLN A 53 -0.68 -33.29 -17.90
CA GLN A 53 -0.03 -32.98 -16.62
C GLN A 53 -0.87 -33.36 -15.38
N ALA A 54 -2.17 -33.61 -15.54
CA ALA A 54 -3.11 -33.71 -14.42
C ALA A 54 -3.21 -35.07 -13.70
N THR A 55 -2.35 -36.05 -14.02
CA THR A 55 -2.08 -37.18 -13.09
C THR A 55 -1.54 -36.67 -11.74
N LEU A 56 -1.04 -35.43 -11.69
CA LEU A 56 -0.60 -34.72 -10.49
C LEU A 56 -1.72 -34.18 -9.59
N SER A 57 -2.96 -34.03 -10.07
CA SER A 57 -4.05 -33.39 -9.29
C SER A 57 -4.87 -34.35 -8.41
N ARG A 58 -4.50 -35.64 -8.34
CA ARG A 58 -4.95 -36.53 -7.25
C ARG A 58 -4.48 -36.03 -5.86
N LYS A 59 -3.58 -35.05 -5.83
CA LYS A 59 -3.19 -34.22 -4.68
C LYS A 59 -4.24 -33.18 -4.26
N ARG A 60 -5.51 -33.36 -4.63
CA ARG A 60 -6.65 -32.50 -4.23
C ARG A 60 -7.30 -32.91 -2.91
N ASN A 61 -6.75 -33.91 -2.20
CA ASN A 61 -7.21 -34.33 -0.86
C ASN A 61 -6.52 -33.60 0.32
N GLU A 62 -5.60 -32.65 0.08
CA GLU A 62 -4.87 -31.92 1.15
C GLU A 62 -5.43 -30.51 1.45
N ARG A 63 -6.53 -30.10 0.82
CA ARG A 63 -7.08 -28.73 0.91
C ARG A 63 -7.83 -28.38 2.20
N GLY A 64 -7.71 -29.19 3.26
CA GLY A 64 -8.19 -28.83 4.60
C GLY A 64 -7.10 -28.27 5.53
N VAL A 65 -5.83 -28.54 5.25
CA VAL A 65 -4.71 -28.28 6.18
C VAL A 65 -3.75 -27.20 5.66
N SER A 66 -3.77 -26.88 4.36
CA SER A 66 -2.82 -25.91 3.77
C SER A 66 -3.25 -24.44 3.85
N GLY A 67 -4.52 -24.14 4.12
CA GLY A 67 -5.02 -22.77 4.22
C GLY A 67 -4.52 -22.04 5.48
N GLU A 68 -4.64 -22.66 6.65
CA GLU A 68 -4.18 -22.07 7.92
C GLU A 68 -2.65 -21.96 8.00
N ALA A 69 -1.92 -22.97 7.53
CA ALA A 69 -0.45 -22.93 7.52
C ALA A 69 0.09 -21.82 6.60
N LYS A 70 -0.54 -21.60 5.44
CA LYS A 70 -0.18 -20.51 4.52
C LYS A 70 -0.61 -19.13 5.02
N TRP A 71 -1.81 -19.03 5.59
CA TRP A 71 -2.29 -17.81 6.24
C TRP A 71 -1.32 -17.33 7.34
N ASN A 72 -0.90 -18.26 8.20
CA ASN A 72 0.11 -18.00 9.22
C ASN A 72 1.45 -17.57 8.61
N SER A 73 1.83 -18.09 7.44
CA SER A 73 3.06 -17.69 6.75
C SER A 73 3.01 -16.23 6.26
N SER A 74 1.97 -15.84 5.53
CA SER A 74 1.83 -14.49 4.96
C SER A 74 1.66 -13.43 6.06
N ALA A 75 0.82 -13.70 7.06
CA ALA A 75 0.65 -12.82 8.22
C ALA A 75 1.97 -12.65 9.00
N ASN A 76 2.74 -13.73 9.18
CA ASN A 76 4.07 -13.66 9.81
C ASN A 76 5.07 -12.85 8.97
N GLN A 77 5.05 -12.97 7.65
CA GLN A 77 5.92 -12.18 6.77
C GLN A 77 5.60 -10.68 6.85
N ILE A 78 4.32 -10.30 6.81
CA ILE A 78 3.86 -8.92 6.99
C ILE A 78 4.30 -8.40 8.37
N GLY A 79 4.03 -9.18 9.42
CA GLY A 79 4.41 -8.85 10.80
C GLY A 79 5.91 -8.58 10.96
N LYS A 80 6.77 -9.39 10.33
CA LYS A 80 8.22 -9.18 10.35
C LYS A 80 8.65 -7.85 9.74
N ARG A 81 7.95 -7.35 8.70
CA ARG A 81 8.28 -6.05 8.08
C ARG A 81 7.77 -4.88 8.90
N TYR A 82 6.60 -5.04 9.52
CA TYR A 82 6.10 -4.09 10.50
C TYR A 82 7.06 -3.97 11.70
N GLU A 83 7.51 -5.11 12.25
CA GLU A 83 8.52 -5.12 13.31
C GLU A 83 9.85 -4.52 12.86
N ALA A 84 10.29 -4.77 11.63
CA ALA A 84 11.52 -4.17 11.11
C ALA A 84 11.43 -2.64 11.08
N LEU A 85 10.30 -2.08 10.62
CA LEU A 85 10.04 -0.64 10.66
C LEU A 85 10.07 -0.13 12.11
N GLN A 86 9.35 -0.78 13.02
CA GLN A 86 9.30 -0.38 14.43
C GLN A 86 10.65 -0.45 15.14
N ARG A 87 11.46 -1.48 14.84
CA ARG A 87 12.81 -1.62 15.40
C ARG A 87 13.75 -0.55 14.88
N TYR A 88 13.59 -0.15 13.62
CA TYR A 88 14.36 0.94 13.02
C TYR A 88 13.99 2.29 13.64
N THR A 89 12.69 2.60 13.73
CA THR A 89 12.21 3.89 14.23
C THR A 89 12.24 4.00 15.76
N LYS A 90 12.22 2.87 16.48
CA LYS A 90 12.14 2.80 17.96
C LYS A 90 11.00 3.62 18.55
N GLY A 91 9.91 3.77 17.79
CA GLY A 91 8.79 4.65 18.11
C GLY A 91 7.94 4.98 16.89
N PRO A 92 7.04 5.98 16.99
CA PRO A 92 6.26 6.46 15.86
C PRO A 92 7.19 6.94 14.73
N PRO A 93 6.99 6.51 13.48
CA PRO A 93 7.81 6.95 12.34
C PRO A 93 7.87 8.47 12.18
N SER A 94 6.78 9.20 12.48
CA SER A 94 6.78 10.67 12.42
C SER A 94 7.81 11.30 13.38
N VAL A 95 7.89 10.80 14.62
CA VAL A 95 8.82 11.26 15.66
C VAL A 95 10.26 10.93 15.28
N PHE A 96 10.49 9.78 14.65
CA PHE A 96 11.81 9.44 14.12
C PHE A 96 12.27 10.42 13.05
N LEU A 97 11.40 10.79 12.10
CA LEU A 97 11.73 11.76 11.05
C LEU A 97 12.06 13.15 11.62
N ASP A 98 11.33 13.59 12.65
CA ASP A 98 11.66 14.81 13.39
C ASP A 98 13.06 14.74 14.02
N SER A 99 13.39 13.62 14.68
CA SER A 99 14.70 13.41 15.29
C SER A 99 15.82 13.35 14.24
N LEU A 100 15.57 12.67 13.12
CA LEU A 100 16.51 12.54 12.01
C LEU A 100 16.82 13.91 11.40
N CYS A 101 15.79 14.70 11.10
CA CYS A 101 15.93 16.03 10.52
C CYS A 101 16.72 16.97 11.44
N ASN A 102 16.38 17.02 12.74
CA ASN A 102 17.09 17.83 13.71
C ASN A 102 18.57 17.42 13.86
N SER A 103 18.83 16.10 13.90
CA SER A 103 20.20 15.58 13.99
C SER A 103 21.02 15.95 12.76
N TYR A 104 20.39 15.89 11.58
CA TYR A 104 21.03 16.27 10.33
C TYR A 104 21.33 17.77 10.28
N ILE A 105 20.36 18.64 10.60
CA ILE A 105 20.56 20.09 10.69
C ILE A 105 21.69 20.44 11.67
N ALA A 106 21.75 19.77 12.83
CA ALA A 106 22.85 19.95 13.79
C ALA A 106 24.22 19.53 13.21
N SER A 107 24.25 18.45 12.42
CA SER A 107 25.48 17.98 11.75
C SER A 107 25.96 18.96 10.68
N LEU A 108 25.06 19.58 9.92
CA LEU A 108 25.38 20.60 8.92
C LEU A 108 26.01 21.84 9.58
N ARG A 109 25.48 22.26 10.75
CA ARG A 109 26.03 23.39 11.52
C ARG A 109 27.42 23.11 12.08
N SER A 110 27.66 21.87 12.51
CA SER A 110 28.92 21.47 13.14
C SER A 110 30.04 21.27 12.11
N THR A 111 29.67 20.90 10.89
CA THR A 111 30.59 20.54 9.81
C THR A 111 29.97 20.98 8.47
N PRO A 112 30.08 22.27 8.13
CA PRO A 112 29.54 22.82 6.90
C PRO A 112 30.39 22.33 5.71
N ASN A 113 29.92 21.25 5.06
CA ASN A 113 30.39 20.63 3.79
C ASN A 113 30.16 19.09 3.77
N LEU A 114 29.40 18.52 4.70
CA LEU A 114 28.97 17.11 4.68
C LEU A 114 27.81 16.83 3.71
N ALA A 115 27.76 17.53 2.57
CA ALA A 115 27.06 17.04 1.39
C ALA A 115 27.84 15.83 0.83
N ALA A 116 27.87 14.75 1.60
CA ALA A 116 28.68 13.58 1.37
C ALA A 116 27.77 12.38 1.10
N PRO A 117 28.20 11.43 0.25
CA PRO A 117 27.50 10.16 -0.01
C PRO A 117 27.33 9.24 1.23
N ASN A 118 27.65 9.73 2.43
CA ASN A 118 27.53 9.06 3.72
C ASN A 118 26.77 9.94 4.74
N SER A 119 25.89 10.83 4.28
CA SER A 119 25.09 11.67 5.17
C SER A 119 24.12 10.82 6.01
N LEU A 120 23.63 11.37 7.13
CA LEU A 120 22.62 10.71 7.95
C LEU A 120 21.34 10.42 7.16
N LEU A 121 20.99 11.32 6.22
CA LEU A 121 19.83 11.15 5.35
C LEU A 121 20.05 10.02 4.34
N SER A 122 21.21 9.96 3.67
CA SER A 122 21.51 8.92 2.68
C SER A 122 21.59 7.52 3.33
N ALA A 123 22.13 7.43 4.55
CA ALA A 123 22.12 6.17 5.31
C ALA A 123 20.68 5.73 5.68
N ALA A 124 19.82 6.69 6.02
CA ALA A 124 18.41 6.42 6.31
C ALA A 124 17.64 6.02 5.04
N GLU A 125 17.84 6.74 3.95
CA GLU A 125 17.29 6.46 2.63
C GLU A 125 17.61 5.03 2.18
N ALA A 126 18.88 4.62 2.24
CA ALA A 126 19.31 3.28 1.87
C ALA A 126 18.62 2.20 2.71
N THR A 127 18.60 2.38 4.04
CA THR A 127 17.98 1.42 4.97
C THR A 127 16.48 1.26 4.70
N VAL A 128 15.78 2.37 4.45
CA VAL A 128 14.34 2.36 4.19
C VAL A 128 14.03 1.83 2.78
N SER A 129 14.88 2.11 1.80
CA SER A 129 14.76 1.59 0.43
C SER A 129 14.88 0.07 0.38
N ASP A 130 15.79 -0.51 1.18
CA ASP A 130 15.91 -1.95 1.34
C ASP A 130 14.65 -2.56 1.99
N LEU A 131 14.12 -1.90 3.03
CA LEU A 131 12.88 -2.32 3.67
C LEU A 131 11.69 -2.25 2.70
N LEU A 132 11.59 -1.18 1.91
CA LEU A 132 10.54 -0.99 0.91
C LEU A 132 10.61 -2.06 -0.18
N SER A 133 11.81 -2.35 -0.67
CA SER A 133 12.05 -3.42 -1.65
C SER A 133 11.59 -4.78 -1.11
N SER A 134 11.86 -5.05 0.17
CA SER A 134 11.37 -6.26 0.82
C SER A 134 9.85 -6.29 1.00
N CYS A 135 9.21 -5.13 1.23
CA CYS A 135 7.74 -5.03 1.28
C CYS A 135 7.11 -5.34 -0.09
N TYR A 136 7.67 -4.80 -1.18
CA TYR A 136 7.22 -5.12 -2.54
C TYR A 136 7.35 -6.61 -2.88
N GLN A 137 8.41 -7.27 -2.43
CA GLN A 137 8.56 -8.71 -2.62
C GLN A 137 7.42 -9.49 -1.97
N VAL A 138 7.14 -9.22 -0.68
CA VAL A 138 6.06 -9.87 0.08
C VAL A 138 4.68 -9.53 -0.52
N GLU A 139 4.44 -8.27 -0.89
CA GLU A 139 3.19 -7.87 -1.53
C GLU A 139 2.96 -8.61 -2.85
N ASN A 140 4.00 -8.75 -3.68
CA ASN A 140 3.92 -9.48 -4.94
C ASN A 140 3.74 -10.99 -4.73
N GLU A 141 4.41 -11.59 -3.75
CA GLU A 141 4.23 -13.00 -3.37
C GLU A 141 2.77 -13.27 -2.97
N ILE A 142 2.18 -12.42 -2.14
CA ILE A 142 0.78 -12.55 -1.74
C ILE A 142 -0.16 -12.30 -2.92
N LEU A 143 0.14 -11.31 -3.78
CA LEU A 143 -0.67 -11.01 -4.96
C LEU A 143 -0.76 -12.20 -5.93
N GLN A 144 0.30 -13.01 -6.04
CA GLN A 144 0.27 -14.26 -6.82
C GLN A 144 -0.73 -15.29 -6.27
N GLU A 145 -1.03 -15.24 -4.96
CA GLU A 145 -2.06 -16.07 -4.33
C GLU A 145 -3.47 -15.45 -4.46
N GLY A 146 -3.56 -14.14 -4.70
CA GLY A 146 -4.78 -13.40 -5.01
C GLY A 146 -4.95 -12.13 -4.17
N VAL A 147 -5.98 -11.34 -4.49
CA VAL A 147 -6.34 -10.14 -3.73
C VAL A 147 -7.22 -10.53 -2.54
N ASN A 148 -6.58 -10.71 -1.38
CA ASN A 148 -7.18 -11.05 -0.10
C ASN A 148 -6.89 -9.97 0.96
N SER A 149 -7.31 -10.19 2.21
CA SER A 149 -7.03 -9.27 3.32
C SER A 149 -5.53 -9.07 3.55
N GLU A 150 -4.72 -10.10 3.32
CA GLU A 150 -3.27 -10.10 3.53
C GLU A 150 -2.62 -9.21 2.50
N TYR A 151 -3.08 -9.27 1.25
CA TYR A 151 -2.65 -8.37 0.20
C TYR A 151 -2.95 -6.91 0.59
N HIS A 152 -4.15 -6.61 1.08
CA HIS A 152 -4.49 -5.25 1.51
C HIS A 152 -3.66 -4.78 2.72
N GLN A 153 -3.33 -5.68 3.65
CA GLN A 153 -2.44 -5.38 4.77
C GLN A 153 -1.00 -5.12 4.30
N ALA A 154 -0.46 -6.00 3.46
CA ALA A 154 0.86 -5.87 2.87
C ALA A 154 0.96 -4.58 2.05
N HIS A 155 -0.01 -4.33 1.18
CA HIS A 155 -0.09 -3.11 0.38
C HIS A 155 -0.21 -1.84 1.23
N GLY A 156 -0.99 -1.89 2.32
CA GLY A 156 -1.07 -0.80 3.30
C GLY A 156 0.29 -0.47 3.92
N LEU A 157 1.00 -1.50 4.37
CA LEU A 157 2.35 -1.38 4.91
C LEU A 157 3.35 -0.87 3.86
N THR A 158 3.33 -1.41 2.64
CA THR A 158 4.19 -0.94 1.53
C THR A 158 4.00 0.54 1.30
N LYS A 159 2.75 1.02 1.25
CA LYS A 159 2.49 2.45 1.07
C LYS A 159 2.96 3.27 2.27
N GLN A 160 2.80 2.79 3.51
CA GLN A 160 3.31 3.46 4.71
C GLN A 160 4.85 3.62 4.66
N VAL A 161 5.58 2.54 4.34
CA VAL A 161 7.05 2.56 4.20
C VAL A 161 7.46 3.46 3.05
N LYS A 162 6.72 3.45 1.94
CA LYS A 162 6.95 4.37 0.82
C LYS A 162 6.81 5.83 1.24
N CYS A 163 5.76 6.17 2.00
CA CYS A 163 5.60 7.53 2.53
C CYS A 163 6.80 7.98 3.35
N PHE A 164 7.28 7.06 4.18
CA PHE A 164 8.39 7.33 5.08
C PHE A 164 9.65 7.62 4.28
N LEU A 165 9.91 6.85 3.22
CA LEU A 165 10.98 7.11 2.26
C LEU A 165 10.79 8.46 1.53
N ASP A 166 9.60 8.74 1.01
CA ASP A 166 9.29 9.99 0.31
C ASP A 166 9.55 11.21 1.21
N CYS A 167 9.33 11.08 2.52
CA CYS A 167 9.65 12.13 3.48
C CYS A 167 11.16 12.34 3.66
N ILE A 168 11.97 11.28 3.63
CA ILE A 168 13.43 11.37 3.69
C ILE A 168 13.96 12.03 2.41
N LEU A 169 13.51 11.56 1.25
CA LEU A 169 13.86 12.14 -0.06
C LEU A 169 13.46 13.62 -0.14
N ASN A 170 12.33 14.00 0.46
CA ASN A 170 11.93 15.41 0.53
C ASN A 170 12.93 16.27 1.32
N MET A 171 13.53 15.74 2.40
CA MET A 171 14.59 16.46 3.13
C MET A 171 15.86 16.60 2.29
N GLU A 172 16.27 15.54 1.60
CA GLU A 172 17.46 15.55 0.74
C GLU A 172 17.31 16.51 -0.44
N MET A 173 16.14 16.52 -1.09
CA MET A 173 15.87 17.48 -2.16
C MET A 173 15.99 18.93 -1.69
N LEU A 174 15.53 19.23 -0.47
CA LEU A 174 15.59 20.58 0.11
C LEU A 174 16.99 20.97 0.59
N ASP A 175 17.82 19.99 0.96
CA ASP A 175 19.24 20.22 1.29
C ASP A 175 20.09 20.49 0.03
N MET A 176 19.72 19.86 -1.09
CA MET A 176 20.40 20.01 -2.38
C MET A 176 19.95 21.25 -3.17
N ASP A 177 18.85 21.89 -2.76
CA ASP A 177 18.33 23.10 -3.41
C ASP A 177 19.13 24.33 -2.95
N PRO A 178 19.86 25.01 -3.85
CA PRO A 178 20.66 26.18 -3.48
C PRO A 178 19.81 27.39 -3.04
N ASP A 179 18.51 27.41 -3.38
CA ASP A 179 17.60 28.51 -3.05
C ASP A 179 16.78 28.23 -1.77
N GLU A 180 16.80 26.99 -1.26
CA GLU A 180 16.12 26.61 -0.02
C GLU A 180 17.11 26.20 1.09
N ASP A 181 16.84 26.63 2.32
CA ASP A 181 17.59 26.19 3.50
C ASP A 181 16.72 25.16 4.24
N LEU A 182 17.19 23.91 4.31
CA LEU A 182 16.52 22.83 5.03
C LEU A 182 16.17 23.22 6.47
N ALA A 183 17.07 23.93 7.16
CA ALA A 183 16.82 24.38 8.53
C ALA A 183 15.66 25.38 8.56
N LYS A 184 15.61 26.33 7.64
CA LYS A 184 14.50 27.28 7.52
C LYS A 184 13.19 26.55 7.17
N ALA A 185 13.21 25.64 6.20
CA ALA A 185 12.04 24.85 5.80
C ALA A 185 11.49 24.01 6.98
N TYR A 186 12.37 23.44 7.81
CA TYR A 186 11.98 22.72 9.02
C TYR A 186 11.25 23.63 10.03
N HIS A 187 11.79 24.82 10.29
CA HIS A 187 11.20 25.75 11.27
C HIS A 187 9.87 26.36 10.77
N GLU A 188 9.74 26.56 9.46
CA GLU A 188 8.52 27.03 8.80
C GLU A 188 7.45 25.93 8.63
N GLN A 189 7.70 24.72 9.13
CA GLN A 189 6.80 23.56 8.99
C GLN A 189 6.48 23.18 7.54
N ARG A 190 7.43 23.39 6.63
CA ARG A 190 7.24 23.15 5.19
C ARG A 190 7.53 21.71 4.77
N LEU A 191 8.15 20.90 5.62
CA LEU A 191 8.47 19.52 5.31
C LEU A 191 7.23 18.64 5.27
N GLN A 192 7.20 17.67 4.37
CA GLN A 192 6.02 16.83 4.16
C GLN A 192 5.59 16.08 5.42
N PHE A 193 6.54 15.54 6.18
CA PHE A 193 6.26 14.77 7.40
C PHE A 193 5.71 15.61 8.56
N GLN A 194 5.78 16.95 8.49
CA GLN A 194 5.21 17.84 9.51
C GLN A 194 3.70 18.07 9.30
N LYS A 195 3.15 17.65 8.15
CA LYS A 195 1.72 17.73 7.87
C LYS A 195 0.96 16.69 8.68
N LYS A 196 -0.05 17.10 9.45
CA LYS A 196 -0.86 16.21 10.31
C LYS A 196 -1.42 14.97 9.61
N GLN A 197 -1.85 15.12 8.35
CA GLN A 197 -2.35 13.98 7.56
C GLN A 197 -1.27 12.96 7.26
N VAL A 198 -0.06 13.44 6.94
CA VAL A 198 1.11 12.59 6.67
C VAL A 198 1.55 11.89 7.96
N GLN A 199 1.62 12.61 9.09
CA GLN A 199 1.93 12.00 10.39
C GLN A 199 0.94 10.90 10.78
N ALA A 200 -0.36 11.17 10.63
CA ALA A 200 -1.39 10.19 10.93
C ALA A 200 -1.25 8.91 10.08
N TRP A 201 -0.83 9.09 8.83
CA TRP A 201 -0.61 7.98 7.91
C TRP A 201 0.68 7.21 8.20
N LEU A 202 1.77 7.93 8.47
CA LEU A 202 3.06 7.38 8.89
C LEU A 202 2.95 6.56 10.18
N ASP A 203 2.13 7.00 11.12
CA ASP A 203 1.97 6.35 12.43
C ASP A 203 0.87 5.28 12.42
N GLY A 204 0.21 5.04 11.29
CA GLY A 204 -0.84 4.03 11.15
C GLY A 204 -2.13 4.37 11.93
N THR A 205 -2.38 5.65 12.22
CA THR A 205 -3.55 6.11 13.01
C THR A 205 -4.76 6.52 12.15
N GLN A 206 -4.60 6.59 10.82
CA GLN A 206 -5.71 6.73 9.87
C GLN A 206 -5.87 5.49 8.99
N THR A 207 -7.12 5.03 8.83
CA THR A 207 -7.51 4.00 7.86
C THR A 207 -7.81 4.61 6.49
N ILE A 208 -7.52 3.82 5.44
CA ILE A 208 -7.59 4.16 4.02
C ILE A 208 -8.94 4.82 3.67
N PRO A 209 -8.98 6.03 3.08
CA PRO A 209 -10.11 6.44 2.26
C PRO A 209 -10.04 5.67 0.93
N GLU A 210 -11.02 4.79 0.71
CA GLU A 210 -11.30 4.18 -0.61
C GLU A 210 -11.56 5.24 -1.69
#